data_AF-A0A1D8N8Q2-F1
#
_entry.id   AF-A0A1D8N8Q2-F1
#
_cell.length_a   1.000
_cell.length_b   1.000
_cell.length_c   1.000
_cell.angle_alpha   90.00
_cell.angle_beta   90.00
_cell.angle_gamma   90.00
#
_symmetry.space_group_name_H-M   'P 1'
#
loop_
_entity.id
_entity.type
_entity.pdbx_description
1 polymer ?
#
loop_
_entity_poly.entity_id
_entity_poly.type
_entity_poly.pdbx_seq_one_letter_code
_entity_poly.pdbx_strand_id
1 'polypeptide(L)'
;MWWNKKEDKPADVETEQTARVAVNQQAPNTQKQTQQPQTREQEERAEREERAEKSQQAVRDMLSYKQQDSTQRFNTKPEARILSVVIATTSFGFLSGFYTGYKRNALRFLAENSHRMPKTVQGWYYYHKNKNYHVLSGGMALGFKYAATMTTCGIAFFGLEAYLDHARGTIDFFNTLAATIAAGSVYSLWYRLSKQQTFNTLRRGAAAGLALGLAQDGLRYVRGNDLWYLPSSLNHEKKHKEEVMHA
;
A
#
# COMPACT_ATOMS: atom_id res chain seq x y z
N MET A 1 -4.41 -60.33 44.86
CA MET A 1 -4.43 -59.81 46.23
C MET A 1 -5.87 -59.44 46.57
N TRP A 2 -6.43 -60.12 47.59
CA TRP A 2 -7.51 -59.68 48.51
C TRP A 2 -8.85 -59.21 47.88
N TRP A 3 -9.97 -59.97 47.88
CA TRP A 3 -10.83 -60.47 49.00
C TRP A 3 -11.09 -59.39 50.07
N ASN A 4 -12.31 -59.03 50.45
CA ASN A 4 -13.36 -59.78 51.18
C ASN A 4 -14.42 -58.69 51.57
N LYS A 5 -15.68 -58.90 51.95
CA LYS A 5 -16.55 -60.06 52.20
C LYS A 5 -17.98 -59.52 52.32
N LYS A 6 -18.93 -60.41 52.03
CA LYS A 6 -20.38 -60.39 52.26
C LYS A 6 -20.80 -60.04 53.69
N GLU A 7 -22.07 -59.63 53.85
CA GLU A 7 -23.09 -60.12 54.82
C GLU A 7 -24.43 -59.36 54.52
N ASP A 8 -25.52 -60.04 54.08
CA ASP A 8 -26.65 -60.63 54.85
C ASP A 8 -27.59 -59.56 55.46
N LYS A 9 -28.94 -59.55 55.47
CA LYS A 9 -30.10 -60.32 54.92
C LYS A 9 -31.39 -59.47 55.28
N PRO A 10 -32.66 -59.93 55.11
CA PRO A 10 -33.81 -59.12 54.62
C PRO A 10 -34.85 -58.70 55.67
N ALA A 11 -35.91 -58.01 55.20
CA ALA A 11 -37.19 -57.80 55.88
C ALA A 11 -37.14 -56.50 56.71
N ASP A 12 -38.01 -55.49 56.67
CA ASP A 12 -39.36 -55.57 57.23
C ASP A 12 -40.23 -54.43 56.68
N VAL A 13 -41.47 -54.81 56.41
CA VAL A 13 -42.62 -53.99 56.06
C VAL A 13 -43.17 -53.41 57.36
N GLU A 14 -43.18 -52.08 57.49
CA GLU A 14 -43.98 -51.24 58.40
C GLU A 14 -43.36 -49.83 58.33
N THR A 15 -44.03 -48.69 58.15
CA THR A 15 -45.45 -48.36 58.15
C THR A 15 -45.58 -46.90 57.68
N GLU A 16 -46.28 -46.70 56.56
CA GLU A 16 -47.31 -45.69 56.25
C GLU A 16 -47.45 -44.30 56.93
N GLN A 17 -46.56 -43.77 57.79
CA GLN A 17 -46.92 -42.59 58.59
C GLN A 17 -46.10 -41.30 58.43
N THR A 18 -44.96 -41.31 57.75
CA THR A 18 -44.26 -40.04 57.43
C THR A 18 -44.70 -39.41 56.11
N ALA A 19 -45.76 -39.95 55.49
CA ALA A 19 -46.45 -39.41 54.33
C ALA A 19 -47.36 -38.19 54.63
N ARG A 20 -47.24 -37.51 55.78
CA ARG A 20 -48.14 -36.39 56.14
C ARG A 20 -47.50 -35.07 56.60
N VAL A 21 -46.17 -34.92 56.61
CA VAL A 21 -45.54 -33.66 57.08
C VAL A 21 -44.70 -32.93 56.02
N ALA A 22 -44.53 -33.50 54.82
CA ALA A 22 -43.90 -32.81 53.70
C ALA A 22 -44.88 -32.43 52.57
N VAL A 23 -46.16 -32.21 52.92
CA VAL A 23 -47.11 -31.46 52.08
C VAL A 23 -47.09 -30.02 52.56
N ASN A 24 -45.97 -29.30 52.37
CA ASN A 24 -45.96 -27.85 52.15
C ASN A 24 -44.52 -27.34 51.91
N GLN A 25 -43.99 -27.55 50.70
CA GLN A 25 -42.91 -26.73 50.14
C GLN A 25 -42.83 -27.02 48.65
N GLN A 26 -43.85 -26.54 47.93
CA GLN A 26 -43.73 -26.30 46.50
C GLN A 26 -42.76 -25.12 46.28
N ALA A 27 -41.94 -25.29 45.25
CA ALA A 27 -40.84 -24.47 44.74
C ALA A 27 -40.94 -22.94 44.89
N PRO A 28 -39.77 -22.28 44.87
CA PRO A 28 -39.54 -21.38 43.75
C PRO A 28 -38.10 -21.52 43.22
N ASN A 29 -37.88 -22.34 42.20
CA ASN A 29 -36.78 -22.06 41.26
C ASN A 29 -36.94 -22.75 39.90
N THR A 30 -38.11 -22.57 39.28
CA THR A 30 -38.29 -22.87 37.86
C THR A 30 -39.18 -21.80 37.22
N GLN A 31 -38.88 -20.52 37.48
CA GLN A 31 -39.62 -19.40 36.90
C GLN A 31 -38.79 -18.53 35.94
N LYS A 32 -37.64 -19.03 35.45
CA LYS A 32 -36.94 -18.41 34.30
C LYS A 32 -37.23 -19.06 32.95
N GLN A 33 -38.23 -19.94 32.85
CA GLN A 33 -38.52 -20.65 31.59
C GLN A 33 -39.95 -20.51 31.06
N THR A 34 -40.76 -19.63 31.62
CA THR A 34 -42.15 -19.46 31.16
C THR A 34 -42.50 -18.01 30.87
N GLN A 35 -41.63 -17.30 30.16
CA GLN A 35 -42.01 -16.12 29.39
C GLN A 35 -41.75 -16.39 27.90
N GLN A 36 -42.85 -16.76 27.24
CA GLN A 36 -43.22 -16.44 25.86
C GLN A 36 -42.35 -16.99 24.70
N PRO A 37 -42.83 -18.01 23.96
CA PRO A 37 -42.25 -18.38 22.66
C PRO A 37 -42.25 -17.21 21.66
N GLN A 38 -43.20 -16.27 21.79
CA GLN A 38 -43.27 -15.07 20.96
C GLN A 38 -42.14 -14.05 21.23
N THR A 39 -41.64 -13.97 22.47
CA THR A 39 -40.56 -13.03 22.83
C THR A 39 -39.21 -13.53 22.34
N ARG A 40 -38.97 -14.84 22.40
CA ARG A 40 -37.78 -15.47 21.81
C ARG A 40 -37.75 -15.34 20.29
N GLU A 41 -38.89 -15.52 19.63
CA GLU A 41 -38.98 -15.29 18.19
C GLU A 41 -38.77 -13.83 17.82
N GLN A 42 -39.23 -12.89 18.66
CA GLN A 42 -39.00 -11.46 18.48
C GLN A 42 -37.53 -11.11 18.72
N GLU A 43 -36.87 -11.69 19.73
CA GLU A 43 -35.42 -11.55 19.97
C GLU A 43 -34.61 -12.14 18.80
N GLU A 44 -34.93 -13.34 18.32
CA GLU A 44 -34.26 -13.93 17.16
C GLU A 44 -34.47 -13.14 15.86
N ARG A 45 -35.66 -12.55 15.68
CA ARG A 45 -35.93 -11.65 14.53
C ARG A 45 -35.14 -10.36 14.65
N ALA A 46 -35.08 -9.76 15.84
CA ALA A 46 -34.28 -8.56 16.12
C ALA A 46 -32.78 -8.83 15.89
N GLU A 47 -32.25 -9.98 16.32
CA GLU A 47 -30.86 -10.38 16.06
C GLU A 47 -30.58 -10.62 14.57
N ARG A 48 -31.54 -11.18 13.83
CA ARG A 48 -31.42 -11.37 12.36
C ARG A 48 -31.44 -10.04 11.63
N GLU A 49 -32.28 -9.10 12.06
CA GLU A 49 -32.33 -7.74 11.54
C GLU A 49 -31.02 -6.99 11.84
N GLU A 50 -30.50 -7.06 13.07
CA GLU A 50 -29.22 -6.45 13.44
C GLU A 50 -28.04 -7.06 12.65
N ARG A 51 -28.05 -8.39 12.43
CA ARG A 51 -27.04 -9.07 11.60
C ARG A 51 -27.18 -8.69 10.12
N ALA A 52 -28.39 -8.51 9.63
CA ALA A 52 -28.65 -8.03 8.27
C ALA A 52 -28.16 -6.59 8.10
N GLU A 53 -28.44 -5.70 9.04
CA GLU A 53 -27.93 -4.32 9.05
C GLU A 53 -26.41 -4.26 9.11
N LYS A 54 -25.76 -5.03 9.99
CA LYS A 54 -24.30 -5.15 10.04
C LYS A 54 -23.72 -5.67 8.72
N SER A 55 -24.38 -6.64 8.09
CA SER A 55 -23.94 -7.16 6.78
C SER A 55 -24.07 -6.12 5.67
N GLN A 56 -25.17 -5.35 5.66
CA GLN A 56 -25.38 -4.27 4.69
C GLN A 56 -24.41 -3.12 4.91
N GLN A 57 -24.11 -2.78 6.16
CA GLN A 57 -23.12 -1.77 6.51
C GLN A 57 -21.73 -2.22 6.07
N ALA A 58 -21.34 -3.47 6.30
CA ALA A 58 -20.07 -4.02 5.81
C ALA A 58 -19.95 -3.97 4.28
N VAL A 59 -21.04 -4.26 3.54
CA VAL A 59 -21.07 -4.13 2.08
C VAL A 59 -20.96 -2.67 1.63
N ARG A 60 -21.65 -1.74 2.30
CA ARG A 60 -21.55 -0.29 2.00
C ARG A 60 -20.14 0.24 2.25
N ASP A 61 -19.54 -0.14 3.36
CA ASP A 61 -18.16 0.23 3.71
C ASP A 61 -17.18 -0.33 2.69
N MET A 62 -17.36 -1.58 2.26
CA MET A 62 -16.57 -2.21 1.19
C MET A 62 -16.72 -1.48 -0.15
N LEU A 63 -17.94 -1.08 -0.53
CA LEU A 63 -18.20 -0.33 -1.76
C LEU A 63 -17.60 1.08 -1.70
N SER A 64 -17.75 1.77 -0.57
CA SER A 64 -17.17 3.10 -0.32
C SER A 64 -15.65 3.06 -0.42
N TYR A 65 -15.03 2.04 0.18
CA TYR A 65 -13.59 1.78 0.09
C TYR A 65 -13.13 1.57 -1.36
N LYS A 66 -13.82 0.71 -2.12
CA LYS A 66 -13.52 0.44 -3.53
C LYS A 66 -13.68 1.70 -4.40
N GLN A 67 -14.68 2.52 -4.09
CA GLN A 67 -14.91 3.78 -4.79
C GLN A 67 -13.81 4.80 -4.49
N GLN A 68 -13.39 4.92 -3.22
CA GLN A 68 -12.30 5.82 -2.82
C GLN A 68 -10.96 5.44 -3.48
N ASP A 69 -10.68 4.13 -3.60
CA ASP A 69 -9.51 3.62 -4.32
C ASP A 69 -9.57 3.94 -5.82
N SER A 70 -10.75 3.75 -6.45
CA SER A 70 -10.94 4.02 -7.89
C SER A 70 -10.67 5.47 -8.28
N THR A 71 -11.00 6.42 -7.41
CA THR A 71 -10.78 7.86 -7.64
C THR A 71 -9.31 8.24 -7.54
N GLN A 72 -8.45 7.41 -6.91
CA GLN A 72 -7.02 7.72 -6.79
C GLN A 72 -6.26 7.54 -8.10
N ARG A 73 -5.16 8.29 -8.25
CA ARG A 73 -4.39 8.39 -9.50
C ARG A 73 -3.90 7.06 -10.08
N PHE A 74 -3.53 6.13 -9.20
CA PHE A 74 -3.02 4.81 -9.56
C PHE A 74 -3.88 3.67 -9.00
N ASN A 75 -5.17 3.93 -8.71
CA ASN A 75 -6.10 2.95 -8.14
C ASN A 75 -5.53 2.17 -6.93
N THR A 76 -4.70 2.86 -6.15
CA THR A 76 -3.93 2.31 -5.03
C THR A 76 -3.77 3.42 -4.01
N LYS A 77 -3.85 3.05 -2.73
CA LYS A 77 -3.67 3.98 -1.61
C LYS A 77 -2.35 4.76 -1.71
N PRO A 78 -2.29 6.00 -1.17
CA PRO A 78 -1.09 6.82 -1.24
C PRO A 78 0.12 6.13 -0.57
N GLU A 79 -0.11 5.35 0.48
CA GLU A 79 0.92 4.58 1.20
C GLU A 79 1.54 3.49 0.30
N ALA A 80 0.71 2.68 -0.37
CA ALA A 80 1.18 1.64 -1.29
C ALA A 80 1.88 2.26 -2.52
N ARG A 81 1.44 3.44 -2.95
CA ARG A 81 2.06 4.19 -4.05
C ARG A 81 3.48 4.65 -3.70
N ILE A 82 3.72 5.14 -2.50
CA ILE A 82 5.07 5.56 -2.09
C ILE A 82 6.03 4.37 -2.12
N LEU A 83 5.58 3.19 -1.69
CA LEU A 83 6.41 1.98 -1.70
C LEU A 83 6.78 1.54 -3.12
N SER A 84 5.83 1.53 -4.06
CA SER A 84 6.12 1.18 -5.46
C SER A 84 7.08 2.19 -6.11
N VAL A 85 6.90 3.48 -5.82
CA VAL A 85 7.83 4.54 -6.24
C VAL A 85 9.22 4.29 -5.69
N VAL A 86 9.36 4.01 -4.39
CA VAL A 86 10.65 3.76 -3.74
C VAL A 86 11.38 2.61 -4.42
N ILE A 87 10.69 1.49 -4.69
CA ILE A 87 11.31 0.34 -5.36
C ILE A 87 11.79 0.76 -6.75
N ALA A 88 10.91 1.39 -7.55
CA ALA A 88 11.23 1.79 -8.92
C ALA A 88 12.40 2.79 -8.99
N THR A 89 12.38 3.84 -8.16
CA THR A 89 13.43 4.88 -8.15
C THR A 89 14.74 4.37 -7.59
N THR A 90 14.70 3.50 -6.57
CA THR A 90 15.91 2.91 -5.99
C THR A 90 16.59 2.00 -7.01
N SER A 91 15.84 1.12 -7.69
CA SER A 91 16.38 0.26 -8.74
C SER A 91 16.97 1.09 -9.89
N PHE A 92 16.21 2.05 -10.42
CA PHE A 92 16.68 2.87 -11.53
C PHE A 92 17.89 3.74 -11.14
N GLY A 93 17.87 4.35 -9.97
CA GLY A 93 18.98 5.15 -9.44
C GLY A 93 20.22 4.32 -9.19
N PHE A 94 20.07 3.11 -8.64
CA PHE A 94 21.19 2.18 -8.45
C PHE A 94 21.81 1.78 -9.78
N LEU A 95 21.01 1.36 -10.78
CA LEU A 95 21.53 0.95 -12.09
C LEU A 95 22.26 2.10 -12.79
N SER A 96 21.65 3.29 -12.81
CA SER A 96 22.23 4.49 -13.43
C SER A 96 23.55 4.92 -12.74
N GLY A 97 23.55 4.94 -11.40
CA GLY A 97 24.74 5.27 -10.62
C GLY A 97 25.83 4.21 -10.74
N PHE A 98 25.46 2.93 -10.72
CA PHE A 98 26.39 1.81 -10.88
C PHE A 98 27.07 1.86 -12.24
N TYR A 99 26.30 2.05 -13.32
CA TYR A 99 26.86 2.13 -14.67
C TYR A 99 27.84 3.31 -14.82
N THR A 100 27.45 4.48 -14.32
CA THR A 100 28.27 5.69 -14.36
C THR A 100 29.54 5.53 -13.52
N GLY A 101 29.41 4.96 -12.31
CA GLY A 101 30.51 4.66 -11.41
C GLY A 101 31.46 3.61 -11.98
N TYR A 102 30.93 2.55 -12.56
CA TYR A 102 31.70 1.49 -13.20
C TYR A 102 32.56 2.06 -14.33
N LYS A 103 31.97 2.79 -15.27
CA LYS A 103 32.72 3.42 -16.37
C LYS A 103 33.80 4.39 -15.88
N ARG A 104 33.46 5.27 -14.93
CA ARG A 104 34.41 6.26 -14.39
C ARG A 104 35.60 5.60 -13.70
N ASN A 105 35.36 4.58 -12.87
CA ASN A 105 36.43 3.87 -12.17
C ASN A 105 37.26 2.99 -13.12
N ALA A 106 36.66 2.44 -14.17
CA ALA A 106 37.38 1.68 -15.18
C ALA A 106 38.37 2.56 -15.96
N LEU A 107 37.93 3.76 -16.37
CA LEU A 107 38.79 4.74 -17.04
C LEU A 107 39.89 5.25 -16.11
N ARG A 108 39.57 5.49 -14.84
CA ARG A 108 40.56 5.91 -13.84
C ARG A 108 41.61 4.83 -13.60
N PHE A 109 41.20 3.57 -13.40
CA PHE A 109 42.11 2.46 -13.22
C PHE A 109 43.04 2.27 -14.44
N LEU A 110 42.49 2.44 -15.65
CA LEU A 110 43.26 2.37 -16.89
C LEU A 110 44.29 3.51 -16.99
N ALA A 111 43.90 4.74 -16.64
CA ALA A 111 44.80 5.88 -16.63
C ALA A 111 45.96 5.66 -15.62
N GLU A 112 45.63 5.24 -14.40
CA GLU A 112 46.60 4.98 -13.33
C GLU A 112 47.57 3.83 -13.66
N ASN A 113 47.09 2.77 -14.34
CA ASN A 113 47.89 1.59 -14.67
C ASN A 113 48.38 1.55 -16.12
N SER A 114 48.24 2.63 -16.89
CA SER A 114 48.68 2.70 -18.30
C SER A 114 50.15 2.35 -18.48
N HIS A 115 50.99 2.68 -17.50
CA HIS A 115 52.41 2.37 -17.47
C HIS A 115 52.75 0.95 -16.94
N ARG A 116 51.80 0.24 -16.33
CA ARG A 116 51.97 -1.10 -15.71
C ARG A 116 51.16 -2.16 -16.42
N MET A 117 51.32 -2.25 -17.75
CA MET A 117 50.65 -3.29 -18.52
C MET A 117 51.27 -4.67 -18.21
N PRO A 118 50.45 -5.72 -18.06
CA PRO A 118 50.94 -7.05 -17.72
C PRO A 118 51.80 -7.61 -18.85
N LYS A 119 53.03 -8.05 -18.53
CA LYS A 119 53.95 -8.69 -19.49
C LYS A 119 54.00 -10.22 -19.36
N THR A 120 53.43 -10.77 -18.29
CA THR A 120 53.38 -12.22 -18.00
C THR A 120 51.94 -12.69 -17.87
N VAL A 121 51.69 -13.99 -18.09
CA VAL A 121 50.35 -14.60 -17.98
C VAL A 121 49.79 -14.46 -16.56
N GLN A 122 50.64 -14.67 -15.54
CA GLN A 122 50.23 -14.49 -14.14
C GLN A 122 49.93 -13.02 -13.82
N GLY A 123 50.72 -12.08 -14.35
CA GLY A 123 50.47 -10.63 -14.20
C GLY A 123 49.15 -10.21 -14.85
N TRP A 124 48.79 -10.81 -15.99
CA TRP A 124 47.51 -10.56 -16.66
C TRP A 124 46.31 -10.91 -15.78
N TYR A 125 46.38 -12.04 -15.08
CA TYR A 125 45.32 -12.46 -14.15
C TYR A 125 45.16 -11.48 -12.98
N TYR A 126 46.25 -11.14 -12.29
CA TYR A 126 46.19 -10.22 -11.15
C TYR A 126 45.75 -8.81 -11.55
N TYR A 127 46.16 -8.35 -12.74
CA TYR A 127 45.71 -7.07 -13.29
C TYR A 127 44.18 -7.04 -13.44
N HIS A 128 43.59 -8.05 -14.09
CA HIS A 128 42.14 -8.11 -14.32
C HIS A 128 41.36 -8.35 -13.03
N LYS A 129 41.90 -9.17 -12.11
CA LYS A 129 41.34 -9.35 -10.77
C LYS A 129 41.25 -8.02 -10.04
N ASN A 130 42.36 -7.29 -9.93
CA ASN A 130 42.40 -6.02 -9.22
C ASN A 130 41.52 -4.95 -9.89
N LYS A 131 41.54 -4.90 -11.24
CA LYS A 131 40.65 -4.04 -12.03
C LYS A 131 39.18 -4.29 -11.69
N ASN A 132 38.76 -5.55 -11.70
CA ASN A 132 37.37 -5.90 -11.43
C ASN A 132 36.95 -5.51 -10.01
N TYR A 133 37.81 -5.71 -9.00
CA TYR A 133 37.51 -5.26 -7.63
C TYR A 133 37.41 -3.74 -7.52
N HIS A 134 38.36 -2.99 -8.08
CA HIS A 134 38.39 -1.53 -7.99
C HIS A 134 37.22 -0.88 -8.74
N VAL A 135 36.85 -1.43 -9.89
CA VAL A 135 35.74 -0.93 -10.69
C VAL A 135 34.39 -1.30 -10.07
N LEU A 136 34.25 -2.52 -9.52
CA LEU A 136 33.02 -2.97 -8.88
C LEU A 136 32.74 -2.20 -7.59
N SER A 137 33.73 -2.00 -6.72
CA SER A 137 33.56 -1.26 -5.47
C SER A 137 33.18 0.21 -5.74
N GLY A 138 33.84 0.84 -6.72
CA GLY A 138 33.51 2.20 -7.13
C GLY A 138 32.14 2.33 -7.81
N GLY A 139 31.72 1.32 -8.57
CA GLY A 139 30.36 1.22 -9.12
C GLY A 139 29.30 1.10 -8.03
N MET A 140 29.50 0.20 -7.06
CA MET A 140 28.59 -0.01 -5.93
C MET A 140 28.42 1.26 -5.08
N ALA A 141 29.53 1.91 -4.71
CA ALA A 141 29.50 3.13 -3.90
C ALA A 141 28.70 4.26 -4.58
N LEU A 142 28.90 4.46 -5.89
CA LEU A 142 28.15 5.46 -6.64
C LEU A 142 26.68 5.06 -6.85
N GLY A 143 26.43 3.76 -7.07
CA GLY A 143 25.09 3.19 -7.20
C GLY A 143 24.22 3.45 -5.98
N PHE A 144 24.72 3.15 -4.77
CA PHE A 144 23.98 3.44 -3.53
C PHE A 144 23.75 4.93 -3.31
N LYS A 145 24.73 5.79 -3.62
CA LYS A 145 24.57 7.25 -3.51
C LYS A 145 23.47 7.76 -4.44
N TYR A 146 23.44 7.30 -5.68
CA TYR A 146 22.41 7.70 -6.66
C TYR A 146 21.04 7.14 -6.30
N ALA A 147 20.97 5.89 -5.84
CA ALA A 147 19.72 5.28 -5.38
C ALA A 147 19.10 6.07 -4.22
N ALA A 148 19.90 6.41 -3.19
CA ALA A 148 19.43 7.22 -2.07
C ALA A 148 18.94 8.59 -2.55
N THR A 149 19.73 9.28 -3.37
CA THR A 149 19.38 10.61 -3.90
C THR A 149 18.08 10.58 -4.71
N MET A 150 17.96 9.65 -5.67
CA MET A 150 16.77 9.55 -6.52
C MET A 150 15.53 9.16 -5.73
N THR A 151 15.65 8.28 -4.75
CA THR A 151 14.51 7.87 -3.90
C THR A 151 14.07 9.00 -2.98
N THR A 152 14.98 9.74 -2.36
CA THR A 152 14.61 10.93 -1.57
C THR A 152 13.89 11.97 -2.44
N CYS A 153 14.41 12.26 -3.64
CA CYS A 153 13.74 13.17 -4.58
C CYS A 153 12.37 12.63 -5.03
N GLY A 154 12.26 11.33 -5.30
CA GLY A 154 10.99 10.69 -5.70
C GLY A 154 9.93 10.79 -4.61
N ILE A 155 10.28 10.43 -3.36
CA ILE A 155 9.38 10.56 -2.21
C ILE A 155 8.93 12.01 -2.03
N ALA A 156 9.87 12.96 -2.08
CA ALA A 156 9.54 14.38 -1.93
C ALA A 156 8.57 14.87 -3.02
N PHE A 157 8.78 14.46 -4.28
CA PHE A 157 7.93 14.82 -5.40
C PHE A 157 6.50 14.26 -5.26
N PHE A 158 6.37 12.94 -5.07
CA PHE A 158 5.05 12.31 -4.93
C PHE A 158 4.34 12.69 -3.63
N GLY A 159 5.08 13.01 -2.57
CA GLY A 159 4.56 13.53 -1.32
C GLY A 159 3.99 14.95 -1.51
N LEU A 160 4.70 15.81 -2.21
CA LEU A 160 4.22 17.16 -2.54
C LEU A 160 2.97 17.11 -3.43
N GLU A 161 2.96 16.21 -4.41
CA GLU A 161 1.78 15.98 -5.26
C GLU A 161 0.58 15.50 -4.45
N ALA A 162 0.76 14.51 -3.57
CA ALA A 162 -0.30 14.04 -2.66
C ALA A 162 -0.81 15.14 -1.74
N TYR A 163 0.09 15.99 -1.25
CA TYR A 163 -0.25 17.13 -0.41
C TYR A 163 -1.10 18.16 -1.17
N LEU A 164 -0.72 18.50 -2.41
CA LEU A 164 -1.47 19.44 -3.25
C LEU A 164 -2.84 18.87 -3.65
N ASP A 165 -2.91 17.57 -3.95
CA ASP A 165 -4.17 16.86 -4.20
C ASP A 165 -5.10 16.95 -2.98
N HIS A 166 -4.57 16.74 -1.77
CA HIS A 166 -5.37 16.84 -0.54
C HIS A 166 -5.80 18.28 -0.23
N ALA A 167 -4.92 19.26 -0.44
CA ALA A 167 -5.20 20.67 -0.15
C ALA A 167 -6.24 21.28 -1.11
N ARG A 168 -6.25 20.86 -2.39
CA ARG A 168 -7.22 21.36 -3.39
C ARG A 168 -8.46 20.50 -3.52
N GLY A 169 -8.43 19.25 -3.08
CA GLY A 169 -9.53 18.30 -3.25
C GLY A 169 -9.79 17.88 -4.70
N THR A 170 -8.98 18.34 -5.64
CA THR A 170 -9.01 17.97 -7.06
C THR A 170 -7.69 17.31 -7.43
N ILE A 171 -7.74 16.32 -8.33
CA ILE A 171 -6.55 15.59 -8.74
C ILE A 171 -6.39 15.81 -10.24
N ASP A 172 -5.45 16.67 -10.63
CA ASP A 172 -5.28 17.14 -12.01
C ASP A 172 -3.79 17.28 -12.37
N PHE A 173 -3.49 17.39 -13.68
CA PHE A 173 -2.15 17.70 -14.18
C PHE A 173 -1.55 18.99 -13.60
N PHE A 174 -2.37 19.96 -13.17
CA PHE A 174 -1.88 21.19 -12.54
C PHE A 174 -1.13 20.94 -11.24
N ASN A 175 -1.54 19.95 -10.44
CA ASN A 175 -0.85 19.63 -9.19
C ASN A 175 0.53 19.02 -9.47
N THR A 176 0.64 18.20 -10.51
CA THR A 176 1.91 17.67 -11.02
C THR A 176 2.82 18.78 -11.55
N LEU A 177 2.25 19.73 -12.29
CA LEU A 177 2.99 20.89 -12.80
C LEU A 177 3.52 21.75 -11.64
N ALA A 178 2.68 22.05 -10.65
CA ALA A 178 3.10 22.79 -9.47
C ALA A 178 4.19 22.04 -8.69
N ALA A 179 4.05 20.72 -8.51
CA ALA A 179 5.04 19.90 -7.84
C ALA A 179 6.40 19.87 -8.57
N THR A 180 6.41 19.78 -9.91
CA THR A 180 7.65 19.80 -10.70
C THR A 180 8.34 21.16 -10.68
N ILE A 181 7.58 22.26 -10.76
CA ILE A 181 8.13 23.62 -10.65
C ILE A 181 8.69 23.86 -9.24
N ALA A 182 7.98 23.42 -8.20
CA ALA A 182 8.45 23.51 -6.82
C ALA A 182 9.76 22.71 -6.62
N ALA A 183 9.80 21.46 -7.09
CA ALA A 183 11.01 20.64 -7.03
C ALA A 183 12.18 21.29 -7.80
N GLY A 184 11.94 21.83 -9.00
CA GLY A 184 12.94 22.55 -9.77
C GLY A 184 13.42 23.84 -9.09
N SER A 185 12.53 24.53 -8.38
CA SER A 185 12.85 25.73 -7.60
C SER A 185 13.74 25.39 -6.40
N VAL A 186 13.37 24.36 -5.64
CA VAL A 186 14.18 23.84 -4.52
C VAL A 186 15.56 23.41 -5.01
N TYR A 187 15.63 22.66 -6.11
CA TYR A 187 16.89 22.25 -6.72
C TYR A 187 17.75 23.45 -7.11
N SER A 188 17.16 24.46 -7.75
CA SER A 188 17.89 25.66 -8.18
C SER A 188 18.46 26.46 -7.02
N LEU A 189 17.71 26.55 -5.91
CA LEU A 189 18.17 27.20 -4.68
C LEU A 189 19.29 26.39 -4.00
N TRP A 190 19.13 25.07 -3.92
CA TRP A 190 20.11 24.18 -3.29
C TRP A 190 21.49 24.26 -3.97
N TYR A 191 21.50 24.26 -5.31
CA TYR A 191 22.73 24.31 -6.10
C TYR A 191 23.17 25.74 -6.48
N ARG A 192 22.48 26.77 -5.98
CA ARG A 192 22.76 28.19 -6.27
C ARG A 192 22.96 28.47 -7.76
N LEU A 193 22.02 28.00 -8.58
CA LEU A 193 22.08 28.15 -10.03
C LEU A 193 21.96 29.62 -10.46
N SER A 194 22.61 29.97 -11.58
CA SER A 194 22.42 31.28 -12.20
C SER A 194 20.99 31.47 -12.72
N LYS A 195 20.54 32.72 -12.88
CA LYS A 195 19.18 33.04 -13.36
C LYS A 195 18.81 32.29 -14.64
N GLN A 196 19.74 32.20 -15.59
CA GLN A 196 19.53 31.50 -16.87
C GLN A 196 19.41 29.98 -16.69
N GLN A 197 20.22 29.39 -15.82
CA GLN A 197 20.14 27.96 -15.51
C GLN A 197 18.86 27.61 -14.76
N THR A 198 18.44 28.45 -13.82
CA THR A 198 17.16 28.33 -13.13
C THR A 198 16.01 28.36 -14.13
N PHE A 199 15.96 29.35 -15.02
CA PHE A 199 14.91 29.43 -16.04
C PHE A 199 14.87 28.19 -16.95
N ASN A 200 16.03 27.73 -17.42
CA ASN A 200 16.11 26.52 -18.25
C ASN A 200 15.69 25.26 -17.49
N THR A 201 16.05 25.15 -16.20
CA THR A 201 15.68 24.02 -15.34
C THR A 201 14.18 24.03 -15.07
N LEU A 202 13.59 25.18 -14.73
CA LEU A 202 12.16 25.33 -14.54
C LEU A 202 11.38 25.06 -15.82
N ARG A 203 11.84 25.56 -16.98
CA ARG A 203 11.19 25.29 -18.29
C ARG A 203 11.18 23.81 -18.62
N ARG A 204 12.30 23.11 -18.42
CA ARG A 204 12.40 21.66 -18.63
C ARG A 204 11.55 20.89 -17.63
N GLY A 205 11.56 21.30 -16.36
CA GLY A 205 10.72 20.75 -15.30
C GLY A 205 9.23 20.91 -15.60
N ALA A 206 8.80 22.09 -16.05
CA ALA A 206 7.43 22.36 -16.44
C ALA A 206 7.00 21.54 -17.66
N ALA A 207 7.86 21.42 -18.68
CA ALA A 207 7.59 20.56 -19.83
C ALA A 207 7.42 19.09 -19.42
N ALA A 208 8.30 18.58 -18.54
CA ALA A 208 8.19 17.23 -18.00
C ALA A 208 6.94 17.04 -17.14
N GLY A 209 6.60 18.02 -16.29
CA GLY A 209 5.42 18.01 -15.44
C GLY A 209 4.12 18.02 -16.23
N LEU A 210 4.04 18.81 -17.30
CA LEU A 210 2.90 18.80 -18.23
C LEU A 210 2.77 17.44 -18.93
N ALA A 211 3.87 16.92 -19.48
CA ALA A 211 3.84 15.63 -20.17
C ALA A 211 3.40 14.49 -19.24
N LEU A 212 3.95 14.44 -18.02
CA LEU A 212 3.60 13.43 -17.02
C LEU A 212 2.17 13.61 -16.51
N GLY A 213 1.77 14.85 -16.19
CA GLY A 213 0.43 15.15 -15.69
C GLY A 213 -0.66 14.81 -16.69
N LEU A 214 -0.47 15.17 -17.97
CA LEU A 214 -1.41 14.81 -19.04
C LEU A 214 -1.43 13.30 -19.30
N ALA A 215 -0.30 12.62 -19.22
CA ALA A 215 -0.27 11.15 -19.32
C ALA A 215 -1.02 10.48 -18.15
N GLN A 216 -0.87 11.00 -16.93
CA GLN A 216 -1.59 10.52 -15.75
C GLN A 216 -3.11 10.78 -15.87
N ASP A 217 -3.50 11.96 -16.34
CA ASP A 217 -4.91 12.30 -16.54
C ASP A 217 -5.52 11.46 -17.69
N GLY A 218 -4.78 11.25 -18.78
CA GLY A 218 -5.20 10.37 -19.87
C GLY A 218 -5.42 8.92 -19.41
N LEU A 219 -4.53 8.37 -18.59
CA LEU A 219 -4.71 7.05 -17.99
C LEU A 219 -5.95 6.98 -17.08
N ARG A 220 -6.30 8.07 -16.41
CA ARG A 220 -7.51 8.14 -15.57
C ARG A 220 -8.78 8.22 -16.41
N TYR A 221 -8.75 9.00 -17.48
CA TYR A 221 -9.85 9.05 -18.43
C TYR A 221 -10.12 7.67 -19.06
N VAL A 222 -9.07 6.96 -19.48
CA VAL A 222 -9.20 5.61 -20.03
C VAL A 222 -9.85 4.65 -19.02
N ARG A 223 -9.55 4.80 -17.72
CA ARG A 223 -10.16 4.00 -16.65
C ARG A 223 -11.59 4.40 -16.25
N GLY A 224 -12.14 5.45 -16.86
CA GLY A 224 -13.52 5.90 -16.59
C GLY A 224 -13.65 6.86 -15.41
N ASN A 225 -12.54 7.46 -14.95
CA ASN A 225 -12.60 8.50 -13.93
C ASN A 225 -12.91 9.86 -14.55
N ASP A 226 -13.77 10.62 -13.87
CA ASP A 226 -14.12 11.98 -14.27
C ASP A 226 -12.94 12.93 -14.08
N LEU A 227 -12.66 13.72 -15.11
CA LEU A 227 -11.71 14.83 -15.09
C LEU A 227 -12.50 16.14 -14.97
N TRP A 228 -12.12 17.00 -14.03
CA TRP A 228 -12.84 18.24 -13.73
C TRP A 228 -12.97 19.19 -14.93
N TYR A 229 -11.93 19.25 -15.78
CA TYR A 229 -11.87 20.18 -16.91
C TYR A 229 -12.47 19.63 -18.21
N LEU A 230 -12.87 18.35 -18.26
CA LEU A 230 -13.59 17.80 -19.40
C LEU A 230 -15.10 18.03 -19.23
N PRO A 231 -15.83 18.37 -20.31
CA PRO A 231 -17.26 18.59 -20.23
C PRO A 231 -17.98 17.30 -19.85
N SER A 232 -18.97 17.41 -18.97
CA SER A 232 -19.74 16.28 -18.44
C SER A 232 -20.35 15.39 -19.54
N SER A 233 -20.68 15.96 -20.71
CA SER A 233 -21.20 15.23 -21.86
C SER A 233 -20.25 14.15 -22.38
N LEU A 234 -18.94 14.44 -22.46
CA LEU A 234 -17.93 13.48 -22.93
C LEU A 234 -17.69 12.36 -21.91
N ASN A 235 -17.85 12.64 -20.62
CA ASN A 235 -17.71 11.62 -19.58
C ASN A 235 -18.92 10.68 -19.58
N HIS A 236 -20.14 11.22 -19.70
CA HIS A 236 -21.38 10.43 -19.77
C HIS A 236 -21.45 9.56 -21.03
N GLU A 237 -21.01 10.07 -22.19
CA GLU A 237 -20.98 9.29 -23.43
C GLU A 237 -20.06 8.06 -23.31
N LYS A 238 -18.89 8.22 -22.68
CA LYS A 238 -17.95 7.12 -22.47
C LYS A 238 -18.51 6.07 -21.52
N LYS A 239 -19.07 6.52 -20.39
CA LYS A 239 -19.68 5.62 -19.40
C LYS A 239 -20.83 4.80 -20.02
N HIS A 240 -21.68 5.44 -20.82
CA HIS A 240 -22.75 4.76 -21.55
C HIS A 240 -22.21 3.75 -22.57
N LYS A 241 -21.13 4.05 -23.30
CA LYS A 241 -20.51 3.10 -24.24
C LYS A 241 -19.92 1.87 -23.54
N GLU A 242 -19.31 2.05 -22.38
CA GLU A 242 -18.77 0.94 -21.58
C GLU A 242 -19.90 0.06 -21.01
N GLU A 243 -20.98 0.65 -20.50
CA GLU A 243 -22.15 -0.09 -20.01
C GLU A 243 -22.84 -0.90 -21.12
N VAL A 244 -22.93 -0.36 -22.34
CA VAL A 244 -23.52 -1.07 -23.50
C VAL A 244 -22.63 -2.18 -24.06
N MET A 245 -21.30 -2.08 -23.96
CA MET A 245 -20.40 -3.17 -24.41
C MET A 245 -20.27 -4.32 -23.42
N HIS A 246 -20.65 -4.11 -22.15
CA HIS A 246 -20.57 -5.11 -21.09
C HIS A 246 -21.93 -5.75 -20.73
N ALA A 247 -23.03 -5.28 -21.34
CA ALA A 247 -24.36 -5.88 -21.27
C ALA A 247 -24.58 -6.89 -22.41
#